data_AF-A0A5C6Z5X1-F1
#
_entry.id   AF-A0A5C6Z5X1-F1
#
_cell.length_a   1.000
_cell.length_b   1.000
_cell.length_c   1.000
_cell.angle_alpha   90.00
_cell.angle_beta   90.00
_cell.angle_gamma   90.00
#
_symmetry.space_group_name_H-M   'P 1'
#
loop_
_entity.id
_entity.type
_entity.pdbx_description
1 polymer ?
#
loop_
_entity_poly.entity_id
_entity_poly.type
_entity_poly.pdbx_seq_one_letter_code
_entity_poly.pdbx_strand_id
1 'polypeptide(L)'
;MALPMHASAQVVPTDALVQQDAPAGTAADSRVRVNAFFAREDVRQAMVKEGVNPADAQSRVDAMSDDEIRALDGRIAQAPAGGDVLGVIFAVFVILLVTDILGFTKVFPFTRSIR
;
A
#
# COMPACT_ATOMS: atom_id res chain seq x y z
N MET A 1 -28.18 -25.37 -43.82
CA MET A 1 -27.24 -26.22 -43.05
C MET A 1 -26.39 -25.30 -42.19
N ALA A 2 -26.68 -25.20 -40.89
CA ALA A 2 -25.88 -24.41 -39.96
C ALA A 2 -24.79 -25.32 -39.36
N LEU A 3 -23.53 -24.92 -39.46
CA LEU A 3 -22.40 -25.64 -38.88
C LEU A 3 -22.37 -25.39 -37.36
N PRO A 4 -22.18 -26.42 -36.53
CA PRO A 4 -22.12 -26.25 -35.08
C PRO A 4 -20.86 -25.46 -34.69
N MET A 5 -21.01 -24.46 -33.82
CA MET A 5 -19.88 -23.78 -33.22
C MET A 5 -19.32 -24.61 -32.07
N HIS A 6 -18.04 -24.92 -32.13
CA HIS A 6 -17.33 -25.64 -31.08
C HIS A 6 -16.81 -24.61 -30.06
N ALA A 7 -17.26 -24.72 -28.81
CA ALA A 7 -16.72 -23.95 -27.70
C ALA A 7 -15.47 -24.65 -27.16
N SER A 8 -14.33 -23.96 -27.18
CA SER A 8 -13.11 -24.40 -26.53
C SER A 8 -12.97 -23.73 -25.17
N ALA A 9 -12.82 -24.54 -24.11
CA ALA A 9 -12.49 -24.07 -22.77
C ALA A 9 -11.03 -24.43 -22.48
N GLN A 10 -10.22 -23.44 -22.15
CA GLN A 10 -8.86 -23.63 -21.67
C GLN A 10 -8.82 -23.34 -20.17
N VAL A 11 -8.16 -24.20 -19.40
CA VAL A 11 -7.93 -23.98 -17.97
C VAL A 11 -6.85 -22.91 -17.85
N VAL A 12 -7.23 -21.76 -17.29
CA VAL A 12 -6.26 -20.72 -16.91
C VAL A 12 -5.88 -20.95 -15.46
N PRO A 13 -4.63 -21.30 -15.15
CA PRO A 13 -4.18 -21.47 -13.78
C PRO A 13 -4.15 -20.09 -13.10
N THR A 14 -4.56 -20.02 -11.83
CA THR A 14 -4.74 -18.76 -11.09
C THR A 14 -3.44 -17.93 -11.03
N ASP A 15 -2.30 -18.62 -10.99
CA ASP A 15 -0.95 -18.06 -11.07
C ASP A 15 -0.69 -17.25 -12.35
N ALA A 16 -1.28 -17.61 -13.49
CA ALA A 16 -1.11 -16.87 -14.74
C ALA A 16 -1.73 -15.47 -14.68
N LEU A 17 -2.81 -15.29 -13.91
CA LEU A 17 -3.47 -13.99 -13.75
C LEU A 17 -2.72 -13.08 -12.76
N VAL A 18 -2.08 -13.66 -11.74
CA VAL A 18 -1.28 -12.91 -10.75
C VAL A 18 -0.03 -12.29 -11.38
N GLN A 19 0.51 -12.90 -12.44
CA GLN A 19 1.74 -12.47 -13.07
C GLN A 19 1.57 -11.31 -14.07
N GLN A 20 0.35 -11.03 -14.54
CA GLN A 20 0.10 -10.01 -15.56
C GLN A 20 0.05 -8.57 -15.00
N ASP A 21 -0.14 -8.38 -13.69
CA ASP A 21 -0.31 -7.06 -13.06
C ASP A 21 0.92 -6.55 -12.28
N ALA A 22 2.05 -7.29 -12.27
CA ALA A 22 3.24 -6.86 -11.54
C ALA A 22 4.00 -5.76 -12.34
N PRO A 23 4.24 -4.56 -11.77
CA PRO A 23 5.01 -3.53 -12.45
C PRO A 23 6.42 -4.03 -12.75
N ALA A 24 6.87 -3.80 -13.98
CA ALA A 24 8.14 -4.25 -14.53
C ALA A 24 9.35 -3.62 -13.80
N GLY A 25 9.78 -4.24 -12.70
CA GLY A 25 11.02 -3.96 -11.99
C GLY A 25 11.80 -5.25 -11.73
N THR A 26 13.10 -5.15 -11.49
CA THR A 26 13.92 -6.33 -11.18
C THR A 26 13.57 -6.88 -9.78
N ALA A 27 13.96 -8.13 -9.50
CA ALA A 27 13.81 -8.69 -8.16
C ALA A 27 14.56 -7.86 -7.10
N ALA A 28 15.71 -7.29 -7.46
CA ALA A 28 16.47 -6.40 -6.59
C ALA A 28 15.69 -5.12 -6.23
N ASP A 29 15.02 -4.50 -7.22
CA ASP A 29 14.18 -3.31 -6.96
C ASP A 29 13.01 -3.65 -6.03
N SER A 30 12.44 -4.85 -6.21
CA SER A 30 11.35 -5.36 -5.38
C SER A 30 11.83 -5.58 -3.94
N ARG A 31 13.03 -6.15 -3.73
CA ARG A 31 13.64 -6.28 -2.39
C ARG A 31 13.83 -4.91 -1.72
N VAL A 32 14.31 -3.91 -2.46
CA VAL A 32 14.50 -2.55 -1.93
C VAL A 32 13.18 -1.95 -1.46
N ARG A 33 12.11 -2.07 -2.26
CA ARG A 33 10.78 -1.56 -1.89
C ARG A 33 10.17 -2.28 -0.69
N VAL A 34 10.23 -3.62 -0.69
CA VAL A 34 9.76 -4.44 0.44
C VAL A 34 10.52 -4.07 1.71
N ASN A 35 11.85 -3.98 1.67
CA ASN A 35 12.64 -3.59 2.84
C ASN A 35 12.31 -2.17 3.31
N ALA A 36 12.13 -1.22 2.40
CA ALA A 36 11.72 0.14 2.74
C ALA A 36 10.35 0.17 3.43
N PHE A 37 9.42 -0.70 3.01
CA PHE A 37 8.10 -0.85 3.64
C PHE A 37 8.21 -1.40 5.07
N PHE A 38 8.95 -2.48 5.29
CA PHE A 38 9.14 -3.07 6.62
C PHE A 38 9.96 -2.16 7.57
N ALA A 39 10.79 -1.26 7.01
CA ALA A 39 11.55 -0.29 7.79
C ALA A 39 10.70 0.86 8.36
N ARG A 40 9.48 1.09 7.85
CA ARG A 40 8.66 2.21 8.33
C ARG A 40 8.13 1.96 9.74
N GLU A 41 8.12 3.01 10.55
CA GLU A 41 7.73 2.92 11.97
C GLU A 41 6.26 2.50 12.16
N ASP A 42 5.35 2.99 11.32
CA ASP A 42 3.93 2.62 11.33
C ASP A 42 3.73 1.12 11.08
N VAL A 43 4.48 0.54 10.14
CA VAL A 43 4.43 -0.90 9.82
C VAL A 43 5.01 -1.71 10.96
N ARG A 44 6.13 -1.27 11.55
CA ARG A 44 6.74 -1.94 12.71
C ARG A 44 5.80 -1.97 13.91
N GLN A 45 5.14 -0.86 14.21
CA GLN A 45 4.17 -0.79 15.30
C GLN A 45 2.94 -1.66 15.01
N ALA A 46 2.45 -1.69 13.78
CA ALA A 46 1.37 -2.58 13.37
C ALA A 46 1.75 -4.06 13.56
N MET A 47 2.96 -4.46 13.14
CA MET A 47 3.46 -5.83 13.36
C MET A 47 3.50 -6.18 14.84
N VAL A 48 4.04 -5.32 15.69
CA VAL A 48 4.12 -5.55 17.15
C VAL A 48 2.71 -5.65 17.77
N LYS A 49 1.77 -4.82 17.31
CA LYS A 49 0.37 -4.86 17.76
C LYS A 49 -0.30 -6.19 17.43
N GLU A 50 0.01 -6.77 16.27
CA GLU A 50 -0.45 -8.09 15.86
C GLU A 50 0.39 -9.24 16.47
N GLY A 51 1.32 -8.94 17.38
CA GLY A 51 2.16 -9.93 18.07
C GLY A 51 3.33 -10.46 17.23
N VAL A 52 3.68 -9.80 16.13
CA VAL A 52 4.79 -10.16 15.24
C VAL A 52 6.03 -9.34 15.61
N ASN A 53 7.14 -10.03 15.83
CA ASN A 53 8.44 -9.39 16.02
C ASN A 53 8.99 -8.89 14.66
N PRO A 54 9.29 -7.58 14.50
CA PRO A 54 9.80 -7.03 13.25
C PRO A 54 11.12 -7.66 12.78
N ALA A 55 11.99 -8.07 13.70
CA ALA A 55 13.26 -8.70 13.33
C ALA A 55 13.05 -10.08 12.67
N ASP A 56 12.10 -10.86 13.21
CA ASP A 56 11.77 -12.18 12.65
C ASP A 56 11.10 -12.04 11.28
N ALA A 57 10.26 -11.03 11.10
CA ALA A 57 9.66 -10.71 9.81
C ALA A 57 10.72 -10.33 8.77
N GLN A 58 11.70 -9.49 9.15
CA GLN A 58 12.80 -9.09 8.26
C GLN A 58 13.65 -10.29 7.84
N SER A 59 13.99 -11.18 8.78
CA SER A 59 14.75 -12.40 8.45
C SER A 59 14.02 -13.30 7.44
N ARG A 60 12.68 -13.33 7.45
CA ARG A 60 11.90 -14.08 6.45
C ARG A 60 11.96 -13.43 5.08
N VAL A 61 11.87 -12.10 5.02
CA VAL A 61 12.02 -11.35 3.75
C VAL A 61 13.41 -11.57 3.15
N ASP A 62 14.45 -11.57 3.99
CA ASP A 62 15.82 -11.81 3.53
C ASP A 62 16.02 -13.25 2.99
N ALA A 63 15.27 -14.21 3.54
CA ALA A 63 15.29 -15.61 3.11
C ALA A 63 14.41 -15.93 1.90
N MET A 64 13.54 -15.01 1.45
CA MET A 64 12.65 -15.25 0.31
C MET A 64 13.42 -15.28 -1.01
N SER A 65 12.92 -16.10 -1.94
CA SER A 65 13.37 -16.13 -3.33
C SER A 65 12.93 -14.88 -4.11
N ASP A 66 13.51 -14.69 -5.28
CA ASP A 66 13.22 -13.53 -6.14
C ASP A 66 11.77 -13.52 -6.65
N ASP A 67 11.17 -14.68 -6.84
CA ASP A 67 9.77 -14.81 -7.28
C ASP A 67 8.81 -14.46 -6.13
N GLU A 68 9.11 -14.94 -4.92
CA GLU A 68 8.33 -14.66 -3.72
C GLU A 68 8.37 -13.18 -3.35
N ILE A 69 9.54 -12.54 -3.47
CA ILE A 69 9.67 -11.11 -3.23
C ILE A 69 8.86 -10.28 -4.22
N ARG A 70 8.87 -10.64 -5.51
CA ARG A 70 8.06 -9.93 -6.51
C ARG A 70 6.57 -10.08 -6.22
N ALA A 71 6.13 -11.27 -5.84
CA ALA A 71 4.74 -11.50 -5.43
C ALA A 71 4.37 -10.70 -4.17
N LEU A 72 5.28 -10.61 -3.19
CA LEU A 72 5.07 -9.84 -1.96
C LEU A 72 5.02 -8.33 -2.24
N ASP A 73 5.92 -7.81 -3.07
CA ASP A 73 5.94 -6.40 -3.49
C ASP A 73 4.62 -6.00 -4.18
N GLY A 74 4.09 -6.85 -5.07
CA GLY A 74 2.79 -6.64 -5.69
C GLY A 74 1.63 -6.57 -4.67
N ARG A 75 1.67 -7.38 -3.62
CA ARG A 75 0.67 -7.33 -2.53
C ARG A 75 0.84 -6.09 -1.66
N ILE A 76 2.07 -5.68 -1.36
CA ILE A 76 2.37 -4.46 -0.59
C ILE A 76 1.89 -3.22 -1.34
N ALA A 77 2.07 -3.16 -2.66
CA ALA A 77 1.56 -2.07 -3.49
C ALA A 77 0.02 -1.93 -3.43
N GLN A 78 -0.69 -3.04 -3.17
CA GLN A 78 -2.14 -3.06 -3.03
C GLN A 78 -2.61 -2.88 -1.57
N ALA A 79 -1.70 -3.00 -0.60
CA ALA A 79 -2.03 -2.90 0.82
C ALA A 79 -2.03 -1.42 1.27
N PRO A 80 -3.14 -0.91 1.85
CA PRO A 80 -3.22 0.46 2.36
C PRO A 80 -2.51 0.54 3.72
N ALA A 81 -1.18 0.40 3.73
CA ALA A 81 -0.43 0.53 4.96
C ALA A 81 -0.13 2.00 5.22
N GLY A 82 -0.90 2.61 6.11
CA GLY A 82 -0.49 3.76 6.94
C GLY A 82 -0.39 5.15 6.30
N GLY A 83 -0.39 5.26 4.97
CA GLY A 83 -0.39 6.56 4.27
C GLY A 83 -1.66 7.38 4.52
N ASP A 84 -2.78 6.71 4.83
CA ASP A 84 -4.07 7.35 4.98
C ASP A 84 -4.19 8.12 6.29
N VAL A 85 -3.58 7.69 7.39
CA VAL A 85 -3.77 8.38 8.68
C VAL A 85 -3.10 9.75 8.68
N LEU A 86 -1.84 9.83 8.23
CA LEU A 86 -1.16 11.12 8.10
C LEU A 86 -1.80 12.00 7.02
N GLY A 87 -2.23 11.41 5.90
CA GLY A 87 -2.97 12.11 4.86
C GLY A 87 -4.30 12.68 5.36
N VAL A 88 -5.06 11.90 6.13
CA VAL A 88 -6.34 12.31 6.74
C VAL A 88 -6.12 13.38 7.79
N ILE A 89 -5.13 13.24 8.70
CA ILE A 89 -4.81 14.27 9.69
C ILE A 89 -4.42 15.57 8.99
N PHE A 90 -3.58 15.50 7.96
CA PHE A 90 -3.17 16.67 7.18
C PHE A 90 -4.35 17.31 6.43
N ALA A 91 -5.21 16.50 5.81
CA ALA A 91 -6.41 16.99 5.12
C ALA A 91 -7.38 17.68 6.09
N VAL A 92 -7.64 17.08 7.25
CA VAL A 92 -8.47 17.67 8.31
C VAL A 92 -7.86 18.99 8.78
N PHE A 93 -6.54 19.03 9.01
CA PHE A 93 -5.82 20.25 9.37
C PHE A 93 -6.01 21.36 8.31
N VAL A 94 -5.83 21.06 7.03
CA VAL A 94 -5.99 22.02 5.92
C VAL A 94 -7.44 22.52 5.82
N ILE A 95 -8.43 21.63 5.92
CA ILE A 95 -9.84 22.00 5.91
C ILE A 95 -10.14 22.97 7.05
N LEU A 96 -9.73 22.62 8.28
CA LEU A 96 -9.93 23.48 9.45
C LEU A 96 -9.20 24.81 9.34
N LEU A 97 -8.01 24.83 8.76
CA LEU A 97 -7.23 26.05 8.55
C LEU A 97 -7.95 27.01 7.59
N VAL A 98 -8.47 26.50 6.48
CA VAL A 98 -9.22 27.30 5.50
C VAL A 98 -10.51 27.83 6.12
N THR A 99 -11.27 27.01 6.85
CA THR A 99 -12.51 27.46 7.50
C THR A 99 -12.26 28.50 8.59
N ASP A 100 -11.09 28.48 9.25
CA ASP A 100 -10.69 29.48 10.24
C ASP A 100 -10.36 30.84 9.60
N ILE A 101 -9.60 30.83 8.49
CA ILE A 101 -9.28 32.05 7.72
C ILE A 101 -10.54 32.71 7.14
N LEU A 102 -11.49 31.90 6.66
CA LEU A 102 -12.79 32.39 6.18
C LEU A 102 -13.72 32.87 7.30
N GLY A 103 -13.40 32.56 8.57
CA GLY A 103 -14.16 32.97 9.74
C GLY A 103 -15.39 32.11 10.02
N PHE A 104 -15.47 30.89 9.47
CA PHE A 104 -16.50 29.91 9.82
C PHE A 104 -16.20 29.18 11.13
N THR A 105 -14.91 29.05 11.47
CA THR A 105 -14.43 28.41 12.71
C THR A 105 -13.36 29.26 13.39
N LYS A 106 -12.98 28.93 14.64
CA LYS A 106 -11.85 29.56 15.35
C LYS A 106 -11.09 28.55 16.20
N VAL A 107 -10.55 27.53 15.55
CA VAL A 107 -9.86 26.38 16.17
C VAL A 107 -8.38 26.71 16.39
N PHE A 108 -7.76 27.47 15.48
CA PHE A 108 -6.37 27.85 15.55
C PHE A 108 -6.21 29.27 16.11
N PRO A 109 -5.48 29.47 17.22
CA PRO A 109 -5.34 30.80 17.83
C PRO A 109 -4.44 31.75 17.03
N PHE A 110 -3.71 31.24 16.03
CA PHE A 110 -2.77 32.00 15.20
C PHE A 110 -3.36 32.46 13.86
N THR A 111 -4.55 31.99 13.47
CA THR A 111 -5.22 32.44 12.24
C THR A 111 -5.91 33.78 12.48
N ARG A 112 -5.76 34.68 11.50
CA ARG A 112 -6.52 35.93 11.45
C ARG A 112 -7.58 35.77 10.37
N SER A 113 -8.85 35.81 10.74
CA SER A 113 -9.93 35.77 9.77
C SER A 113 -9.87 37.03 8.89
N ILE A 114 -10.23 36.89 7.62
CA ILE A 114 -10.19 37.98 6.61
C ILE A 114 -11.37 38.98 6.80
N ARG A 115 -12.30 38.73 7.72
CA ARG A 115 -13.40 39.66 8.02
C ARG A 115 -12.95 40.95 8.68
#